data_AF-A0A528WU59-F1
#
_entry.id   AF-A0A528WU59-F1
#
_cell.length_a   1.000
_cell.length_b   1.000
_cell.length_c   1.000
_cell.angle_alpha   90.00
_cell.angle_beta   90.00
_cell.angle_gamma   90.00
#
_symmetry.space_group_name_H-M   'P 1'
#
loop_
_entity.id
_entity.type
_entity.pdbx_description
1 polymer ?
#
loop_
_entity_poly.entity_id
_entity_poly.type
_entity_poly.pdbx_seq_one_letter_code
_entity_poly.pdbx_strand_id
1 'polypeptide(L)'
;GYFCGLLTRLGIVDDVKSKLVAISGGQTALAVGRGEAELGVIPVTSILAATPEVTLVGRFPAELQSYIDFAIGVSANPTNEEAAKQLSEYLMSTAIGDILALKGVDRH
;
A
#
# COMPACT_ATOMS: atom_id res chain seq x y z
N GLY A 1 13.79 5.08 2.27
CA GLY A 1 12.39 4.66 2.45
C GLY A 1 12.25 3.85 3.72
N TYR A 2 11.03 3.68 4.23
CA TYR A 2 10.76 3.00 5.52
C TYR A 2 11.42 1.62 5.62
N PHE A 3 11.25 0.75 4.61
CA PHE A 3 11.78 -0.61 4.66
C PHE A 3 13.31 -0.69 4.79
N CYS A 4 14.07 0.12 4.04
CA CYS A 4 15.54 0.16 4.19
C CYS A 4 15.96 0.63 5.60
N GLY A 5 15.22 1.58 6.18
CA GLY A 5 15.42 2.01 7.56
C GLY A 5 15.11 0.89 8.56
N LEU A 6 14.06 0.10 8.30
CA LEU A 6 13.70 -1.06 9.11
C LEU A 6 14.82 -2.12 9.11
N LEU A 7 15.41 -2.42 7.94
CA LEU A 7 16.56 -3.34 7.86
C LEU A 7 17.73 -2.87 8.74
N THR A 8 17.97 -1.55 8.80
CA THR A 8 18.99 -0.94 9.66
C THR A 8 18.64 -1.10 11.14
N ARG A 9 17.38 -0.80 11.52
CA ARG A 9 16.89 -0.97 12.90
C ARG A 9 16.98 -2.42 13.37
N LEU A 10 16.79 -3.38 12.47
CA LEU A 10 16.89 -4.80 12.74
C LEU A 10 18.34 -5.33 12.72
N GLY A 11 19.32 -4.53 12.28
CA GLY A 11 20.73 -4.91 12.25
C GLY A 11 21.10 -5.92 11.16
N ILE A 12 20.25 -6.10 10.14
CA ILE A 12 20.42 -7.14 9.10
C ILE A 12 20.80 -6.58 7.73
N VAL A 13 21.21 -5.31 7.65
CA VAL A 13 21.52 -4.65 6.36
C VAL A 13 22.61 -5.42 5.62
N ASP A 14 23.70 -5.78 6.31
CA ASP A 14 24.84 -6.45 5.68
C ASP A 14 24.48 -7.85 5.15
N ASP A 15 23.52 -8.53 5.79
CA ASP A 15 23.04 -9.85 5.39
C ASP A 15 22.17 -9.83 4.12
N VAL A 16 21.47 -8.71 3.87
CA VAL A 16 20.51 -8.58 2.76
C VAL A 16 20.99 -7.69 1.63
N LYS A 17 22.01 -6.85 1.86
CA LYS A 17 22.46 -5.83 0.91
C LYS A 17 22.81 -6.39 -0.47
N SER A 18 23.50 -7.53 -0.51
CA SER A 18 23.88 -8.21 -1.76
C SER A 18 22.70 -8.82 -2.51
N LYS A 19 21.54 -8.96 -1.86
CA LYS A 19 20.30 -9.53 -2.43
C LYS A 19 19.30 -8.46 -2.86
N LEU A 20 19.56 -7.18 -2.57
CA LEU A 20 18.67 -6.10 -2.94
C LEU A 20 18.67 -5.88 -4.45
N VAL A 21 17.49 -5.88 -5.05
CA VAL A 21 17.28 -5.57 -6.47
C VAL A 21 16.85 -4.11 -6.58
N ALA A 22 17.61 -3.31 -7.33
CA ALA A 22 17.31 -1.91 -7.55
C ALA A 22 16.16 -1.78 -8.57
N ILE A 23 15.00 -1.31 -8.12
CA ILE A 23 13.79 -1.16 -8.94
C ILE A 23 13.33 0.30 -8.92
N SER A 24 12.96 0.83 -10.08
CA SER A 24 12.34 2.15 -10.21
C SER A 24 11.01 2.23 -9.43
N GLY A 25 10.69 3.42 -8.91
CA GLY A 25 9.43 3.65 -8.19
C GLY A 25 8.21 3.17 -8.97
N GLY A 26 7.30 2.46 -8.29
CA GLY A 26 6.09 1.91 -8.89
C GLY A 26 6.26 0.64 -9.73
N GLN A 27 7.48 0.09 -9.86
CA GLN A 27 7.72 -1.13 -10.65
C GLN A 27 7.93 -2.39 -9.81
N THR A 28 7.92 -2.29 -8.47
CA THR A 28 8.27 -3.42 -7.59
C THR A 28 7.39 -4.66 -7.78
N ALA A 29 6.07 -4.50 -7.91
CA ALA A 29 5.18 -5.65 -8.15
C ALA A 29 5.47 -6.30 -9.52
N LEU A 30 5.68 -5.49 -10.55
CA LEU A 30 5.98 -5.99 -11.90
C LEU A 30 7.32 -6.71 -11.96
N ALA A 31 8.34 -6.22 -11.24
CA ALA A 31 9.64 -6.88 -11.14
C ALA A 31 9.51 -8.29 -10.53
N VAL A 32 8.66 -8.45 -9.51
CA VAL A 32 8.37 -9.78 -8.94
C VAL A 32 7.61 -10.65 -9.94
N GLY A 33 6.56 -10.12 -10.58
CA GLY A 33 5.80 -10.88 -11.59
C GLY A 33 6.62 -11.30 -12.81
N ARG A 34 7.72 -10.58 -13.11
CA ARG A 34 8.68 -10.93 -14.18
C ARG A 34 9.81 -11.86 -13.72
N GLY A 35 9.89 -12.17 -12.42
CA GLY A 35 10.96 -12.97 -11.85
C GLY A 35 12.29 -12.24 -11.70
N GLU A 36 12.32 -10.91 -11.83
CA GLU A 36 13.51 -10.08 -11.60
C GLU A 36 13.87 -10.01 -10.11
N ALA A 37 12.88 -10.18 -9.23
CA ALA A 37 13.03 -10.34 -7.79
C ALA A 37 12.08 -11.42 -7.27
N GLU A 38 12.51 -12.22 -6.31
CA GLU A 38 11.64 -13.26 -5.71
C GLU A 38 10.57 -12.66 -4.78
N LEU A 39 10.93 -11.59 -4.05
CA LEU A 39 10.07 -10.93 -3.07
C LEU A 39 10.09 -9.41 -3.26
N GLY A 40 8.95 -8.77 -3.01
CA GLY A 40 8.78 -7.32 -3.03
C GLY A 40 8.14 -6.82 -1.74
N VAL A 41 8.59 -5.67 -1.25
CA VAL A 41 8.00 -4.98 -0.09
C VAL A 41 7.36 -3.67 -0.53
N ILE A 42 6.03 -3.66 -0.57
CA ILE A 42 5.19 -2.55 -1.02
C ILE A 42 3.85 -2.56 -0.27
N PRO A 43 3.02 -1.49 -0.36
CA PRO A 43 1.69 -1.47 0.23
C PRO A 43 0.81 -2.63 -0.24
N VAL A 44 0.00 -3.19 0.66
CA VAL A 44 -0.93 -4.30 0.36
C VAL A 44 -1.87 -3.94 -0.79
N THR A 45 -2.35 -2.68 -0.83
CA THR A 45 -3.17 -2.15 -1.92
C THR A 45 -2.51 -2.32 -3.29
N SER A 46 -1.20 -2.09 -3.39
CA SER A 46 -0.43 -2.25 -4.62
C SER A 46 -0.23 -3.73 -5.01
N ILE A 47 -0.11 -4.62 -4.02
CA ILE A 47 0.00 -6.07 -4.27
C ILE A 47 -1.32 -6.59 -4.85
N LEU A 48 -2.45 -6.27 -4.21
CA LEU A 48 -3.77 -6.71 -4.63
C LEU A 48 -4.20 -6.11 -5.98
N ALA A 49 -3.71 -4.91 -6.31
CA ALA A 49 -3.91 -4.30 -7.62
C ALA A 49 -3.11 -4.99 -8.76
N ALA A 50 -2.04 -5.71 -8.42
CA ALA A 50 -1.17 -6.42 -9.36
C ALA A 50 -1.41 -7.95 -9.36
N THR A 51 -2.53 -8.40 -8.82
CA THR A 51 -2.99 -9.79 -8.95
C THR A 51 -3.59 -10.00 -10.36
N PRO A 52 -3.31 -11.13 -11.04
CA PRO A 52 -2.69 -12.37 -10.52
C PRO A 52 -1.17 -12.47 -10.69
N GLU A 53 -0.50 -11.47 -11.25
CA GLU A 53 0.94 -11.52 -11.54
C GLU A 53 1.79 -11.66 -10.27
N VAL A 54 1.29 -11.13 -9.14
CA VAL A 54 1.87 -11.34 -7.81
C VAL A 54 0.81 -11.75 -6.79
N THR A 55 1.27 -12.40 -5.73
CA THR A 55 0.43 -12.84 -4.61
C THR A 55 0.94 -12.24 -3.30
N LEU A 56 0.02 -11.83 -2.42
CA LEU A 56 0.35 -11.41 -1.06
C LEU A 56 0.82 -12.62 -0.24
N VAL A 57 2.08 -12.64 0.15
CA VAL A 57 2.67 -13.73 0.95
C VAL A 57 2.65 -13.49 2.46
N GLY A 58 2.46 -12.24 2.90
CA GLY A 58 2.40 -11.90 4.32
C GLY A 58 2.35 -10.41 4.58
N ARG A 59 1.94 -10.05 5.80
CA ARG A 59 2.02 -8.69 6.35
C ARG A 59 3.10 -8.66 7.42
N PHE A 60 3.77 -7.51 7.60
CA PHE A 60 4.65 -7.34 8.75
C PHE A 60 3.84 -7.35 10.06
N PRO A 61 4.45 -7.78 11.18
CA PRO A 61 3.89 -7.57 12.52
C PRO A 61 3.51 -6.11 12.73
N ALA A 62 2.49 -5.85 13.54
CA ALA A 62 1.94 -4.51 13.75
C ALA A 62 3.01 -3.50 14.20
N GLU A 63 3.98 -3.92 15.02
CA GLU A 63 5.08 -3.08 15.50
C GLU A 63 6.14 -2.73 14.42
N LEU A 64 6.16 -3.47 13.31
CA LEU A 64 7.05 -3.23 12.18
C LEU A 64 6.32 -2.68 10.95
N GLN A 65 4.98 -2.68 10.96
CA GLN A 65 4.17 -2.23 9.83
C GLN A 65 4.24 -0.70 9.69
N SER A 66 4.24 -0.23 8.44
CA SER A 66 4.03 1.18 8.12
C SER A 66 2.66 1.36 7.47
N TYR A 67 1.91 2.35 7.95
CA TYR A 67 0.61 2.70 7.41
C TYR A 67 0.70 3.92 6.50
N ILE A 68 -0.21 3.98 5.53
CA ILE A 68 -0.41 5.14 4.65
C ILE A 68 -1.85 5.57 4.86
N ASP A 69 -2.03 6.75 5.45
CA ASP A 69 -3.36 7.29 5.69
C ASP A 69 -3.93 7.91 4.42
N PHE A 70 -5.19 7.58 4.14
CA PHE A 70 -5.96 8.20 3.07
C PHE A 70 -7.01 9.13 3.71
N ALA A 71 -7.06 10.37 3.23
CA ALA A 71 -8.04 11.35 3.66
C ALA A 71 -8.86 11.84 2.47
N ILE A 72 -10.12 12.18 2.74
CA ILE A 72 -11.02 12.79 1.76
C ILE A 72 -11.07 14.28 2.03
N GLY A 73 -10.73 15.08 1.02
CA GLY A 73 -10.84 16.53 1.05
C GLY A 73 -11.93 17.01 0.11
N VAL A 74 -12.80 17.90 0.59
CA VAL A 74 -13.73 18.65 -0.27
C VAL A 74 -13.07 19.98 -0.63
N SER A 75 -13.19 20.39 -1.91
CA SER A 75 -12.69 21.70 -2.37
C SER A 75 -13.30 22.83 -1.55
N ALA A 76 -12.53 23.88 -1.27
CA ALA A 76 -13.04 25.09 -0.63
C ALA A 76 -14.08 25.84 -1.48
N ASN A 77 -14.04 25.65 -2.81
CA ASN A 77 -14.97 26.24 -3.77
C ASN A 77 -15.57 25.14 -4.67
N PRO A 78 -16.50 24.31 -4.17
CA PRO A 78 -17.11 23.27 -4.98
C PRO A 78 -18.15 23.88 -5.94
N THR A 79 -18.15 23.44 -7.20
CA THR A 79 -19.22 23.82 -8.15
C THR A 79 -20.58 23.28 -7.70
N ASN A 80 -20.60 22.18 -6.97
CA ASN A 80 -21.78 21.60 -6.34
C ASN A 80 -21.43 21.08 -4.95
N GLU A 81 -21.75 21.85 -3.92
CA GLU A 81 -21.43 21.55 -2.52
C GLU A 81 -22.16 20.30 -2.01
N GLU A 82 -23.43 20.15 -2.36
CA GLU A 82 -24.27 19.03 -1.91
C GLU A 82 -23.74 17.70 -2.47
N ALA A 83 -23.47 17.63 -3.77
CA ALA A 83 -22.92 16.43 -4.39
C ALA A 83 -21.54 16.05 -3.83
N ALA A 84 -20.69 17.04 -3.54
CA ALA A 84 -19.38 16.80 -2.94
C ALA A 84 -19.49 16.21 -1.52
N LYS A 85 -20.41 16.74 -0.70
CA LYS A 85 -20.71 16.21 0.64
C LYS A 85 -21.26 14.79 0.56
N GLN A 86 -22.24 14.55 -0.30
CA GLN A 86 -22.83 13.21 -0.48
C GLN A 86 -21.79 12.16 -0.88
N LEU A 87 -20.86 12.49 -1.79
CA LEU A 87 -19.77 11.59 -2.16
C LEU A 87 -18.82 11.34 -0.98
N SER A 88 -18.44 12.39 -0.25
CA SER A 88 -17.59 12.25 0.93
C SER A 88 -18.24 11.35 1.99
N GLU A 89 -19.51 11.55 2.28
CA GLU A 89 -20.28 10.72 3.22
C GLU A 89 -20.36 9.26 2.76
N TYR A 90 -20.62 9.03 1.47
CA TYR A 90 -20.65 7.69 0.91
C TYR A 90 -19.30 6.96 1.03
N LEU A 91 -18.19 7.64 0.72
CA LEU A 91 -16.84 7.07 0.83
C LEU A 91 -16.43 6.80 2.29
N MET A 92 -17.00 7.54 3.25
CA MET A 92 -16.82 7.29 4.69
C MET A 92 -17.83 6.28 5.26
N SER A 93 -18.89 5.94 4.53
CA SER A 93 -19.96 5.07 5.01
C SER A 93 -19.54 3.60 5.09
N THR A 94 -20.21 2.82 5.96
CA THR A 94 -19.99 1.38 6.08
C THR A 94 -20.33 0.59 4.81
N ALA A 95 -21.10 1.18 3.88
CA ALA A 95 -21.55 0.53 2.64
C ALA A 95 -20.41 0.06 1.73
N ILE A 96 -19.23 0.69 1.81
CA ILE A 96 -18.05 0.29 1.01
C ILE A 96 -16.97 -0.40 1.84
N GLY A 97 -17.24 -0.74 3.11
CA GLY A 97 -16.26 -1.34 4.02
C GLY A 97 -15.64 -2.62 3.46
N ASP A 98 -16.47 -3.53 2.95
CA ASP A 98 -16.02 -4.79 2.36
C ASP A 98 -15.18 -4.58 1.10
N ILE A 99 -15.55 -3.59 0.27
CA ILE A 99 -14.79 -3.24 -0.95
C ILE A 99 -13.42 -2.70 -0.57
N LEU A 100 -13.34 -1.82 0.43
CA LEU A 100 -12.08 -1.27 0.91
C LEU A 100 -11.19 -2.36 1.50
N ALA A 101 -11.73 -3.22 2.35
CA ALA A 101 -11.01 -4.35 2.93
C ALA A 101 -10.49 -5.32 1.85
N LEU A 102 -11.31 -5.63 0.85
CA LEU A 102 -10.93 -6.45 -0.31
C LEU A 102 -9.80 -5.81 -1.13
N LYS A 103 -9.70 -4.49 -1.13
CA LYS A 103 -8.61 -3.74 -1.78
C LYS A 103 -7.43 -3.46 -0.85
N GLY A 104 -7.44 -3.98 0.37
CA GLY A 104 -6.34 -3.84 1.33
C GLY A 104 -6.29 -2.49 2.03
N VAL A 105 -7.41 -1.77 2.08
CA VAL A 105 -7.58 -0.53 2.84
C VAL A 105 -8.29 -0.85 4.15
N ASP A 106 -7.57 -0.69 5.26
CA ASP A 106 -8.12 -0.87 6.60
C ASP A 106 -8.88 0.40 7.04
N ARG A 107 -9.96 0.23 7.82
CA ARG A 107 -10.63 1.34 8.51
C ARG A 107 -10.20 1.35 9.97
N HIS A 108 -9.91 2.54 10.47
CA HIS A 108 -9.51 2.81 11.86
C HIS A 108 -10.57 3.66 12.55
#